data_AF-A0A3S3QTH3-F1
#
_entry.id   AF-A0A3S3QTH3-F1
#
_cell.length_a   1.000
_cell.length_b   1.000
_cell.length_c   1.000
_cell.angle_alpha   90.00
_cell.angle_beta   90.00
_cell.angle_gamma   90.00
#
_symmetry.space_group_name_H-M   'P 1'
#
loop_
_entity.id
_entity.type
_entity.pdbx_description
1 polymer ?
#
loop_
_entity_poly.entity_id
_entity_poly.type
_entity_poly.pdbx_seq_one_letter_code
_entity_poly.pdbx_strand_id
1 'polypeptide(L)'
;MAGHCCRSCLAIPAKIVNQKIQQMEQSTFTPIFSGSRAFTLGVELEFQLVDCRSFDLVPRANSILKNLALEGNDRIAPEFLQSIIEMQTGICDTVNDVAADLSRLIHLVEDVAVNEACYLYSTSSILLRSPLSRY
;
A
#
# COMPACT_ATOMS: atom_id res chain seq x y z
N MET A 1 -1.26 -63.32 22.29
CA MET A 1 -0.52 -62.04 22.27
C MET A 1 -1.55 -60.91 22.30
N ALA A 2 -1.79 -60.31 23.48
CA ALA A 2 -2.75 -59.23 23.64
C ALA A 2 -2.02 -57.88 23.48
N GLY A 3 -2.43 -57.11 22.47
CA GLY A 3 -1.87 -55.80 22.14
C GLY A 3 -2.12 -54.80 23.25
N HIS A 4 -1.05 -54.16 23.73
CA HIS A 4 -1.10 -53.05 24.66
C HIS A 4 -1.66 -51.81 23.95
N CYS A 5 -2.82 -51.33 24.40
CA CYS A 5 -3.35 -50.03 24.01
C CYS A 5 -2.69 -48.93 24.86
N CYS A 6 -1.93 -48.04 24.22
CA CYS A 6 -1.25 -46.92 24.85
C CYS A 6 -2.28 -45.88 25.37
N ARG A 7 -2.51 -45.85 26.69
CA ARG A 7 -3.38 -44.90 27.39
C ARG A 7 -2.68 -43.56 27.69
N SER A 8 -2.35 -42.77 26.67
CA SER A 8 -1.92 -41.38 26.94
C SER A 8 -2.25 -40.37 25.84
N CYS A 9 -3.51 -40.33 25.40
CA CYS A 9 -4.07 -39.05 24.95
C CYS A 9 -4.55 -38.30 26.20
N LEU A 10 -3.69 -37.45 26.76
CA LEU A 10 -4.08 -36.47 27.77
C LEU A 10 -5.13 -35.53 27.15
N ALA A 11 -6.38 -35.67 27.56
CA ALA A 11 -7.43 -34.73 27.22
C ALA A 11 -7.02 -33.35 27.74
N ILE A 12 -6.90 -32.37 26.85
CA ILE A 12 -6.71 -30.96 27.22
C ILE A 12 -7.94 -30.57 28.07
N PRO A 13 -7.78 -30.18 29.35
CA PRO A 13 -8.92 -29.83 30.17
C PRO A 13 -9.68 -28.64 29.55
N ALA A 14 -11.00 -28.76 29.42
CA ALA A 14 -11.90 -27.76 28.84
C ALA A 14 -11.75 -26.34 29.45
N LYS A 15 -11.13 -26.22 30.62
CA LYS A 15 -10.74 -24.94 31.24
C LYS A 15 -9.74 -24.13 30.40
N ILE A 16 -8.84 -24.77 29.65
CA ILE A 16 -7.83 -24.09 28.82
C ILE A 16 -8.48 -23.46 27.58
N VAL A 17 -9.50 -24.10 27.00
CA VAL A 17 -10.25 -23.57 25.86
C VAL A 17 -11.10 -22.37 26.28
N ASN A 18 -11.79 -22.46 27.42
CA ASN A 18 -12.61 -21.34 27.93
C ASN A 18 -11.77 -20.12 28.35
N GLN A 19 -10.55 -20.32 28.88
CA GLN A 19 -9.66 -19.19 29.22
C GLN A 19 -9.10 -18.46 27.99
N LYS A 20 -8.87 -19.15 26.86
CA LYS A 20 -8.40 -18.50 25.62
C LYS A 20 -9.51 -17.79 24.86
N ILE A 21 -10.75 -18.29 24.91
CA ILE A 21 -11.90 -17.64 24.25
C ILE A 21 -12.28 -16.35 24.98
N GLN A 22 -12.19 -16.30 26.32
CA GLN A 22 -12.48 -15.10 27.11
C GLN A 22 -11.46 -13.96 26.95
N GLN A 23 -10.24 -14.23 26.45
CA GLN A 23 -9.22 -13.19 26.24
C GLN A 23 -9.33 -12.46 24.89
N MET A 24 -10.21 -12.91 23.98
CA MET A 24 -10.46 -12.22 22.71
C MET A 24 -11.69 -11.31 22.74
N GLU A 25 -12.46 -11.29 23.82
CA GLU A 25 -13.58 -10.37 23.98
C GLU A 25 -13.09 -9.02 24.52
N GLN A 26 -12.93 -8.08 23.57
CA GLN A 26 -13.13 -6.64 23.74
C GLN A 26 -12.01 -5.85 24.44
N SER A 27 -10.86 -5.72 23.78
CA SER A 27 -10.10 -4.46 23.89
C SER A 27 -10.66 -3.48 22.85
N THR A 28 -11.64 -2.68 23.25
CA THR A 28 -12.15 -1.61 22.40
C THR A 28 -11.06 -0.56 22.24
N PHE A 29 -10.39 -0.56 21.09
CA PHE A 29 -9.47 0.52 20.73
C PHE A 29 -10.28 1.80 20.54
N THR A 30 -10.10 2.75 21.44
CA THR A 30 -10.66 4.10 21.30
C THR A 30 -9.54 5.01 20.82
N PRO A 31 -9.53 5.43 19.54
CA PRO A 31 -8.52 6.37 19.07
C PRO A 31 -8.71 7.72 19.77
N ILE A 32 -7.62 8.30 20.26
CA ILE A 32 -7.61 9.69 20.74
C ILE A 32 -7.50 10.59 19.51
N PHE A 33 -8.52 11.42 19.27
CA PHE A 33 -8.45 12.41 18.21
C PHE A 33 -7.40 13.47 18.55
N SER A 34 -6.34 13.53 17.76
CA SER A 34 -5.33 14.59 17.85
C SER A 34 -5.80 15.77 17.02
N GLY A 35 -6.03 16.92 17.67
CA GLY A 35 -6.44 18.14 16.97
C GLY A 35 -5.39 18.57 15.95
N SER A 36 -5.84 19.00 14.77
CA SER A 36 -5.01 19.64 13.75
C SER A 36 -5.18 21.17 13.79
N ARG A 37 -4.26 21.90 13.16
CA ARG A 37 -4.50 23.32 12.86
C ARG A 37 -5.71 23.43 11.94
N ALA A 38 -6.51 24.48 12.11
CA ALA A 38 -7.70 24.69 11.29
C ALA A 38 -7.34 24.86 9.80
N PHE A 39 -8.12 24.23 8.93
CA PHE A 39 -8.09 24.39 7.46
C PHE A 39 -6.79 23.93 6.76
N THR A 40 -6.02 23.04 7.38
CA THR A 40 -4.90 22.39 6.67
C THR A 40 -5.37 21.28 5.74
N LEU A 41 -4.57 20.98 4.72
CA LEU A 41 -4.82 19.96 3.71
C LEU A 41 -3.70 18.90 3.70
N GLY A 42 -4.06 17.66 3.45
CA GLY A 42 -3.15 16.59 3.02
C GLY A 42 -3.81 15.88 1.84
N VAL A 43 -3.05 15.65 0.77
CA VAL A 43 -3.55 15.04 -0.46
C VAL A 43 -2.69 13.85 -0.84
N GLU A 44 -3.36 12.78 -1.25
CA GLU A 44 -2.75 11.54 -1.73
C GLU A 44 -3.17 11.33 -3.18
N LEU A 45 -2.22 10.95 -4.04
CA LEU A 45 -2.46 10.59 -5.44
C LEU A 45 -1.86 9.23 -5.74
N GLU A 46 -2.68 8.36 -6.33
CA GLU A 46 -2.26 7.06 -6.84
C GLU A 46 -2.04 7.11 -8.35
N PHE A 47 -0.91 6.58 -8.80
CA PHE A 47 -0.56 6.45 -10.21
C PHE A 47 -0.37 4.98 -10.57
N GLN A 48 -1.02 4.58 -11.65
CA GLN A 48 -0.76 3.31 -12.30
C GLN A 48 0.53 3.39 -13.11
N LEU A 49 1.32 2.31 -13.08
CA LEU A 49 2.56 2.17 -13.83
C LEU A 49 2.30 1.35 -15.09
N VAL A 50 2.51 1.95 -16.25
CA VAL A 50 2.28 1.32 -17.56
C VAL A 50 3.57 1.18 -18.35
N ASP A 51 3.76 0.06 -19.05
CA ASP A 51 4.89 -0.15 -19.95
C ASP A 51 4.92 0.92 -21.05
N CYS A 52 6.10 1.49 -21.33
CA CYS A 52 6.23 2.60 -22.27
C CYS A 52 5.95 2.22 -23.74
N ARG A 53 5.88 0.91 -24.07
CA ARG A 53 5.62 0.40 -25.42
C ARG A 53 4.24 -0.23 -25.54
N SER A 54 3.89 -1.11 -24.62
CA SER A 54 2.62 -1.85 -24.69
C SER A 54 1.46 -1.12 -24.03
N PHE A 55 1.74 -0.18 -23.12
CA PHE A 55 0.77 0.46 -22.22
C PHE A 55 0.05 -0.53 -21.29
N ASP A 56 0.59 -1.74 -21.12
CA ASP A 56 0.08 -2.69 -20.13
C ASP A 56 0.58 -2.33 -18.74
N LEU A 57 -0.19 -2.66 -17.70
CA LEU A 57 0.24 -2.47 -16.32
C LEU A 57 1.48 -3.32 -16.01
N VAL A 58 2.46 -2.71 -15.35
CA VAL A 58 3.73 -3.36 -14.99
C VAL A 58 4.00 -3.28 -13.49
N PRO A 59 4.48 -4.36 -12.85
CA PRO A 59 4.72 -4.40 -11.41
C PRO A 59 6.05 -3.73 -11.02
N ARG A 60 6.18 -2.43 -11.28
CA ARG A 60 7.44 -1.67 -11.12
C ARG A 60 7.53 -0.82 -9.86
N ALA A 61 6.47 -0.75 -9.02
CA ALA A 61 6.45 0.14 -7.85
C ALA A 61 7.66 -0.06 -6.92
N ASN A 62 7.94 -1.31 -6.54
CA ASN A 62 9.10 -1.63 -5.69
C ASN A 62 10.46 -1.38 -6.36
N SER A 63 10.54 -1.42 -7.69
CA SER A 63 11.78 -1.11 -8.43
C SER A 63 12.04 0.38 -8.39
N ILE A 64 11.01 1.18 -8.69
CA ILE A 64 11.04 2.64 -8.61
C ILE A 64 11.43 3.09 -7.19
N LEU A 65 10.77 2.57 -6.15
CA LEU A 65 11.06 2.92 -4.76
C LEU A 65 12.50 2.63 -4.33
N LYS A 66 13.12 1.58 -4.84
CA LYS A 66 14.54 1.27 -4.55
C LYS A 66 15.51 2.24 -5.21
N ASN A 67 15.12 2.83 -6.33
CA ASN A 67 15.95 3.70 -7.15
C ASN A 67 15.66 5.20 -6.89
N LEU A 68 14.65 5.52 -6.09
CA LEU A 68 14.39 6.88 -5.64
C LEU A 68 15.48 7.37 -4.68
N ALA A 69 15.88 8.64 -4.84
CA ALA A 69 16.79 9.29 -3.91
C ALA A 69 16.17 9.36 -2.51
N LEU A 70 17.01 9.48 -1.47
CA LEU A 70 16.54 9.56 -0.07
C LEU A 70 15.56 10.72 0.16
N GLU A 71 15.66 11.81 -0.62
CA GLU A 71 14.74 12.94 -0.53
C GLU A 71 13.38 12.60 -1.16
N GLY A 72 12.33 12.52 -0.32
CA GLY A 72 10.95 12.27 -0.74
C GLY A 72 10.48 10.81 -0.64
N ASN A 73 11.37 9.88 -0.27
CA ASN A 73 11.04 8.47 -0.09
C ASN A 73 9.99 8.23 1.01
N ASP A 74 9.90 9.11 2.01
CA ASP A 74 8.91 9.05 3.07
C ASP A 74 7.50 9.45 2.63
N ARG A 75 7.38 10.09 1.46
CA ARG A 75 6.13 10.59 0.88
C ARG A 75 5.71 9.84 -0.38
N ILE A 76 6.43 8.78 -0.75
CA ILE A 76 6.13 7.95 -1.91
C ILE A 76 6.09 6.51 -1.42
N ALA A 77 4.96 5.85 -1.59
CA ALA A 77 4.70 4.52 -1.05
C ALA A 77 4.26 3.54 -2.14
N PRO A 78 4.52 2.23 -1.98
CA PRO A 78 3.84 1.24 -2.78
C PRO A 78 2.39 1.14 -2.31
N GLU A 79 1.47 0.88 -3.25
CA GLU A 79 0.09 0.57 -2.89
C GLU A 79 -0.17 -0.94 -2.93
N PHE A 80 -1.39 -1.39 -2.62
CA PHE A 80 -1.73 -2.81 -2.60
C PHE A 80 -1.38 -3.53 -3.91
N LEU A 81 -1.57 -2.85 -5.05
CA LEU A 81 -1.17 -3.36 -6.36
C LEU A 81 0.27 -2.96 -6.68
N GLN A 82 1.09 -3.94 -7.08
CA GLN A 82 2.50 -3.71 -7.44
C GLN A 82 2.70 -2.80 -8.66
N SER A 83 1.62 -2.53 -9.40
CA SER A 83 1.57 -1.61 -10.53
C SER A 83 1.04 -0.23 -10.15
N ILE A 84 0.90 0.08 -8.86
CA ILE A 84 0.45 1.38 -8.35
C ILE A 84 1.50 1.93 -7.39
N ILE A 85 1.77 3.23 -7.54
CA ILE A 85 2.58 4.00 -6.61
C ILE A 85 1.74 5.16 -6.09
N GLU A 86 1.83 5.41 -4.79
CA GLU A 86 1.12 6.50 -4.11
C GLU A 86 2.11 7.63 -3.79
N MET A 87 1.64 8.87 -3.90
CA MET A 87 2.36 10.08 -3.51
C MET A 87 1.51 10.89 -2.54
N GLN A 88 2.11 11.28 -1.42
CA GLN A 88 1.43 11.98 -0.33
C GLN A 88 2.07 13.36 -0.11
N THR A 89 1.28 14.42 -0.04
CA THR A 89 1.79 15.74 0.34
C THR A 89 2.16 15.79 1.82
N GLY A 90 2.92 16.82 2.21
CA GLY A 90 2.91 17.26 3.60
C GLY A 90 1.55 17.82 4.05
N ILE A 91 1.54 18.38 5.26
CA ILE A 91 0.42 19.20 5.74
C ILE A 91 0.55 20.60 5.13
N CYS A 92 -0.37 20.95 4.24
CA CYS A 92 -0.40 22.19 3.47
C CYS A 92 -1.40 23.20 4.04
N ASP A 93 -1.14 24.50 3.86
CA ASP A 93 -2.08 25.57 4.24
C ASP A 93 -2.96 26.01 3.06
N THR A 94 -2.50 25.81 1.83
CA THR A 94 -3.21 26.22 0.61
C THR A 94 -3.19 25.12 -0.46
N VAL A 95 -4.10 25.23 -1.42
CA VAL A 95 -4.10 24.36 -2.62
C VAL A 95 -2.85 24.58 -3.49
N ASN A 96 -2.26 25.79 -3.46
CA ASN A 96 -1.00 26.06 -4.14
C ASN A 96 0.16 25.28 -3.53
N ASP A 97 0.20 25.13 -2.20
CA ASP A 97 1.21 24.32 -1.52
C ASP A 97 1.07 22.85 -1.92
N VAL A 98 -0.17 22.34 -1.97
CA VAL A 98 -0.48 20.99 -2.45
C VAL A 98 0.02 20.78 -3.87
N ALA A 99 -0.31 21.70 -4.79
CA ALA A 99 0.07 21.59 -6.19
C ALA A 99 1.60 21.62 -6.37
N ALA A 100 2.30 22.49 -5.65
CA ALA A 100 3.75 22.58 -5.68
C ALA A 100 4.41 21.30 -5.14
N ASP A 101 3.90 20.74 -4.04
CA ASP A 101 4.46 19.54 -3.44
C ASP A 101 4.21 18.29 -4.30
N LEU A 102 2.99 18.12 -4.82
CA LEU A 102 2.67 17.03 -5.75
C LEU A 102 3.48 17.13 -7.04
N SER A 103 3.61 18.31 -7.64
CA SER A 103 4.41 18.47 -8.87
C SER A 103 5.86 18.06 -8.65
N ARG A 104 6.44 18.41 -7.50
CA ARG A 104 7.80 17.99 -7.13
C ARG A 104 7.90 16.47 -6.98
N LEU A 105 6.94 15.83 -6.30
CA LEU A 105 6.93 14.38 -6.11
C LEU A 105 6.75 13.63 -7.45
N ILE A 106 5.84 14.11 -8.30
CA ILE A 106 5.57 13.52 -9.61
C ILE A 106 6.83 13.55 -10.48
N HIS A 107 7.51 14.69 -10.61
CA HIS A 107 8.73 14.77 -11.42
C HIS A 107 9.83 13.84 -10.90
N LEU A 108 9.99 13.75 -9.58
CA LEU A 108 10.99 12.87 -8.96
C LEU A 108 10.71 11.39 -9.26
N VAL A 109 9.44 10.98 -9.30
CA VAL A 109 9.07 9.62 -9.68
C VAL A 109 9.15 9.39 -11.19
N GLU A 110 8.75 10.36 -12.00
CA GLU A 110 8.85 10.30 -13.47
C GLU A 110 10.30 10.08 -13.93
N ASP A 111 11.26 10.80 -13.35
CA ASP A 111 12.68 10.67 -13.65
C ASP A 111 13.18 9.22 -13.45
N VAL A 112 12.70 8.54 -12.42
CA VAL A 112 13.03 7.14 -12.14
C VAL A 112 12.21 6.19 -13.02
N ALA A 113 10.93 6.46 -13.22
CA ALA A 113 10.02 5.61 -13.99
C ALA A 113 10.47 5.44 -15.45
N VAL A 114 11.01 6.51 -16.06
CA VAL A 114 11.60 6.46 -17.41
C VAL A 114 12.74 5.45 -17.48
N ASN A 115 13.61 5.39 -16.46
CA ASN A 115 14.71 4.43 -16.39
C ASN A 115 14.21 2.97 -16.19
N GLU A 116 13.01 2.82 -15.61
CA GLU A 116 12.32 1.53 -15.44
C GLU A 116 11.43 1.15 -16.65
N ALA A 117 11.50 1.92 -17.74
CA ALA A 117 10.71 1.75 -18.97
C ALA A 117 9.19 1.80 -18.74
N CYS A 118 8.72 2.67 -17.84
CA CYS A 118 7.30 2.84 -17.57
C CYS A 118 6.88 4.32 -17.47
N TYR A 119 5.59 4.57 -17.67
CA TYR A 119 4.97 5.87 -17.46
C TYR A 119 4.01 5.81 -16.27
N LEU A 120 3.80 6.97 -15.66
CA LEU A 120 2.76 7.18 -14.68
C LEU A 120 1.46 7.50 -15.41
N TYR A 121 0.37 6.88 -14.98
CA TYR A 121 -0.96 7.10 -15.52
C TYR A 121 -1.97 7.28 -14.39
N SER A 122 -2.66 8.42 -14.38
CA SER A 122 -3.67 8.72 -13.37
C SER A 122 -5.07 8.52 -13.94
N THR A 123 -5.81 7.58 -13.35
CA THR A 123 -7.22 7.35 -13.63
C THR A 123 -7.84 6.65 -12.43
N SER A 124 -9.12 6.88 -12.20
CA SER A 124 -9.87 6.25 -11.11
C SER A 124 -10.14 4.75 -11.35
N SER A 125 -9.98 4.26 -12.57
CA SER A 125 -10.23 2.85 -12.92
C SER A 125 -8.95 2.16 -13.36
N ILE A 126 -8.68 0.96 -12.82
CA ILE A 126 -7.55 0.14 -13.24
C ILE A 126 -7.63 -0.14 -14.75
N LEU A 127 -6.52 0.06 -15.47
CA LEU A 127 -6.44 -0.23 -16.90
C LEU A 127 -6.54 -1.74 -17.13
N LEU A 128 -7.76 -2.21 -17.36
CA LEU A 128 -8.03 -3.55 -17.86
C LEU A 128 -7.96 -3.54 -19.37
N ARG A 129 -6.81 -3.91 -19.93
CA ARG A 129 -6.75 -4.25 -21.35
C ARG A 129 -7.40 -5.61 -21.56
N SER A 130 -8.33 -5.72 -22.51
CA SER A 130 -8.84 -7.02 -22.92
C SER A 130 -7.72 -7.84 -23.59
N PRO A 131 -7.65 -9.17 -23.39
CA PRO A 131 -6.60 -10.01 -23.97
C PRO A 131 -6.61 -10.08 -25.51
N LEU A 132 -7.45 -9.32 -26.20
CA LEU A 132 -7.66 -9.42 -27.66
C LEU A 132 -6.76 -8.52 -28.51
N SER A 133 -5.77 -7.83 -27.93
CA SER A 133 -4.87 -6.94 -28.70
C SER A 133 -3.54 -7.58 -29.13
N ARG A 134 -3.43 -8.91 -29.14
CA ARG A 134 -2.35 -9.60 -29.85
C ARG A 134 -2.81 -10.02 -31.25
N TYR A 135 -3.04 -9.06 -32.13
CA TYR A 135 -3.10 -9.25 -33.58
C TYR A 135 -2.52 -8.02 -34.27
#